data_AF-A0AAW6YH85-F1
#
_entry.id   AF-A0AAW6YH85-F1
#
_cell.length_a   1.000
_cell.length_b   1.000
_cell.length_c   1.000
_cell.angle_alpha   90.00
_cell.angle_beta   90.00
_cell.angle_gamma   90.00
#
_symmetry.space_group_name_H-M   'P 1'
#
loop_
_entity.id
_entity.type
_entity.pdbx_description
1 polymer ?
#
loop_
_entity_poly.entity_id
_entity_poly.type
_entity_poly.pdbx_seq_one_letter_code
_entity_poly.pdbx_strand_id
1 'polypeptide(L)' 'IRCPIIGLNGAILFDREGEVEYEIDLDDQVAKEIILYGREHGYYMEAMTSKNVYSNSKHQRLHYIADMIQRMSPEL' A
#
# COMPACT_ATOMS: atom_id res chain seq x y z
N ILE A 1 10.78 -22.70 -2.31
CA ILE A 1 10.10 -22.44 -3.60
C ILE A 1 10.32 -20.97 -3.93
N ARG A 2 10.80 -20.65 -5.14
CA ARG A 2 10.83 -19.27 -5.65
C ARG A 2 9.82 -19.19 -6.79
N CYS A 3 8.79 -18.37 -6.63
CA CYS A 3 7.75 -18.18 -7.62
C CYS A 3 7.49 -16.67 -7.80
N PRO A 4 7.09 -16.24 -9.00
CA PRO A 4 6.59 -14.89 -9.21
C PRO A 4 5.41 -14.58 -8.28
N ILE A 5 5.25 -13.30 -7.92
CA ILE A 5 4.21 -12.84 -7.01
C ILE A 5 3.27 -11.90 -7.76
N ILE A 6 1.98 -12.24 -7.76
CA ILE A 6 0.90 -11.33 -8.17
C ILE A 6 0.51 -10.51 -6.93
N GLY A 7 0.84 -9.23 -6.94
CA GLY A 7 0.54 -8.29 -5.86
C GLY A 7 -0.58 -7.32 -6.21
N LEU A 8 -1.09 -6.63 -5.19
CA LEU A 8 -2.07 -5.53 -5.34
C LEU A 8 -3.25 -5.87 -6.27
N ASN A 9 -3.83 -7.06 -6.08
CA ASN A 9 -4.94 -7.56 -6.91
C ASN A 9 -4.63 -7.61 -8.41
N GLY A 10 -3.36 -7.85 -8.79
CA GLY A 10 -2.92 -7.93 -10.18
C GLY A 10 -2.37 -6.63 -10.75
N ALA A 11 -2.33 -5.55 -9.97
CA ALA A 11 -1.72 -4.30 -10.39
C ALA A 11 -0.18 -4.35 -10.41
N ILE A 12 0.45 -5.35 -9.80
CA ILE A 12 1.91 -5.53 -9.85
C ILE A 12 2.30 -7.01 -9.95
N LEU A 13 3.30 -7.31 -10.78
CA LEU A 13 3.94 -8.62 -10.90
C LEU A 13 5.42 -8.49 -10.54
N PHE A 14 5.84 -9.30 -9.58
CA PHE A 14 7.25 -9.49 -9.25
C PHE A 14 7.76 -10.81 -9.83
N ASP A 15 8.99 -10.83 -10.35
CA ASP A 15 9.68 -12.04 -10.79
C ASP A 15 10.12 -12.92 -9.60
N ARG A 16 10.99 -13.91 -9.85
CA ARG A 16 11.48 -14.85 -8.83
C ARG A 16 12.61 -14.26 -7.97
N GLU A 17 13.14 -13.12 -8.39
CA GLU A 17 14.21 -12.37 -7.78
C GLU A 17 13.66 -11.23 -6.93
N GLY A 18 12.39 -10.87 -7.13
CA GLY A 18 11.66 -9.80 -6.44
C GLY A 18 11.65 -8.48 -7.21
N GLU A 19 12.10 -8.48 -8.46
CA GLU A 19 12.09 -7.30 -9.32
C GLU A 19 10.72 -7.14 -10.00
N VAL A 20 10.34 -5.90 -10.30
CA VAL A 20 9.06 -5.61 -10.96
C VAL A 20 9.16 -5.92 -12.45
N GLU A 21 8.38 -6.87 -12.93
CA GLU A 21 8.22 -7.14 -14.37
C GLU A 21 7.11 -6.29 -14.99
N TYR A 22 6.10 -5.96 -14.20
CA TYR A 22 4.90 -5.27 -14.67
C TYR A 22 4.21 -4.52 -13.53
N GLU A 23 3.74 -3.31 -13.81
CA GLU A 23 2.87 -2.54 -12.93
C GLU A 23 1.81 -1.76 -13.72
N ILE A 24 0.63 -1.59 -13.11
CA ILE A 24 -0.40 -0.64 -13.52
C ILE A 24 -0.50 0.39 -12.41
N ASP A 25 0.21 1.50 -12.57
CA ASP A 25 0.24 2.59 -11.63
C ASP A 25 -0.90 3.60 -11.85
N LEU A 26 -1.10 4.46 -10.86
CA LEU A 26 -1.88 5.67 -11.04
C LEU A 26 -0.97 6.71 -11.68
N ASP A 27 -1.50 7.44 -12.66
CA ASP A 27 -0.82 8.63 -13.19
C ASP A 27 -0.43 9.57 -12.06
N ASP A 28 0.80 10.11 -12.11
CA ASP A 28 1.38 10.94 -11.04
C ASP A 28 0.49 12.14 -10.68
N GLN A 29 -0.15 12.76 -11.67
CA GLN A 29 -1.01 13.92 -11.44
C GLN A 29 -2.31 13.49 -10.75
N VAL A 30 -2.90 12.37 -11.18
CA VAL A 30 -4.09 11.79 -10.53
C VAL A 30 -3.77 11.38 -9.08
N ALA A 31 -2.66 10.69 -8.85
CA ALA A 31 -2.23 10.28 -7.50
C ALA A 31 -2.05 11.50 -6.59
N LYS A 32 -1.41 12.57 -7.11
CA LYS A 32 -1.22 13.83 -6.39
C LYS A 32 -2.54 14.51 -6.04
N GLU A 33 -3.50 14.55 -6.96
CA GLU A 33 -4.82 15.13 -6.72
C GLU A 33 -5.58 14.38 -5.62
N ILE A 34 -5.54 13.04 -5.63
CA ILE A 34 -6.14 12.21 -4.57
C ILE A 34 -5.49 12.51 -3.21
N ILE A 35 -4.15 12.57 -3.16
CA ILE A 35 -3.42 12.86 -1.92
C ILE A 35 -3.74 14.26 -1.40
N LEU A 36 -3.81 15.28 -2.27
CA LEU A 36 -4.16 16.63 -1.85
C LEU A 36 -5.59 16.69 -1.31
N TYR A 37 -6.54 16.11 -2.03
CA TYR A 37 -7.94 16.04 -1.61
C TYR A 37 -8.07 15.37 -0.24
N GLY A 38 -7.46 14.19 -0.04
CA GLY A 38 -7.56 13.50 1.22
C GLY A 38 -6.88 14.22 2.37
N ARG A 39 -5.77 14.92 2.11
CA ARG A 39 -5.12 15.78 3.11
C ARG A 39 -6.02 16.94 3.52
N GLU A 40 -6.67 17.61 2.57
CA GLU A 40 -7.58 18.73 2.83
C GLU A 40 -8.80 18.31 3.66
N HIS A 41 -9.25 17.06 3.52
CA HIS A 41 -10.38 16.49 4.25
C HIS A 41 -9.99 15.73 5.52
N GLY A 42 -8.70 15.72 5.88
CA GLY A 42 -8.20 15.09 7.11
C GLY A 42 -8.19 13.56 7.09
N TYR A 43 -8.13 12.93 5.91
CA TYR A 43 -8.06 11.48 5.79
C TYR A 43 -6.67 10.92 6.10
N TYR A 44 -6.67 9.76 6.75
CA TYR A 44 -5.52 8.87 6.77
C TYR A 44 -5.29 8.31 5.37
N MET A 45 -4.06 8.34 4.87
CA MET A 45 -3.74 7.80 3.56
C MET A 45 -2.40 7.06 3.57
N GLU A 46 -2.38 5.97 2.82
CA GLU A 46 -1.17 5.23 2.49
C GLU A 46 -0.99 5.18 0.97
N ALA A 47 0.23 5.45 0.51
CA ALA A 47 0.62 5.29 -0.88
C ALA A 47 1.47 4.02 -0.99
N MET A 48 0.97 3.03 -1.74
CA MET A 48 1.71 1.81 -2.03
C MET A 48 2.51 2.01 -3.33
N THR A 49 3.80 1.72 -3.28
CA THR A 49 4.70 1.77 -4.44
C THR A 49 5.43 0.44 -4.54
N SER A 50 6.07 0.18 -5.69
CA SER A 50 6.95 -0.98 -5.88
C SER A 50 8.13 -1.02 -4.89
N LYS A 51 8.50 0.12 -4.28
CA LYS A 51 9.60 0.21 -3.32
C LYS A 51 9.14 0.02 -1.88
N ASN A 52 8.11 0.76 -1.47
CA ASN A 52 7.64 0.85 -0.08
C ASN A 52 6.20 1.36 0.01
N VAL A 53 5.63 1.22 1.21
CA VAL A 53 4.36 1.87 1.58
C VAL A 53 4.65 3.10 2.43
N TYR A 54 4.22 4.26 1.94
CA TYR A 54 4.36 5.56 2.60
C TYR A 54 3.03 5.95 3.24
N SER A 55 3.08 6.66 4.36
CA SER A 55 1.89 7.07 5.11
C SER A 55 2.01 8.54 5.51
N ASN A 56 0.89 9.25 5.53
CA ASN A 56 0.83 10.63 6.03
C ASN A 56 0.82 10.70 7.57
N SER A 57 0.73 9.58 8.29
CA SER A 57 0.74 9.55 9.76
C SER A 57 1.29 8.24 10.32
N LYS A 58 2.50 8.30 10.90
CA LYS A 58 3.10 7.14 11.60
C LYS A 58 2.22 6.62 12.74
N HIS A 59 1.58 7.51 13.47
CA HIS A 59 0.73 7.14 14.61
C HIS A 59 -0.50 6.35 14.15
N GLN A 60 -1.23 6.87 13.16
CA GLN A 60 -2.42 6.20 12.63
C GLN A 60 -2.06 4.87 11.95
N ARG A 61 -0.88 4.78 11.30
CA ARG A 61 -0.36 3.51 10.76
C ARG A 61 -0.22 2.44 11.83
N LEU A 62 0.37 2.78 12.98
CA LEU A 62 0.58 1.83 14.07
C LEU A 62 -0.76 1.36 14.65
N HIS A 63 -1.71 2.28 14.81
CA HIS A 63 -3.07 1.94 15.24
C HIS A 63 -3.78 1.02 14.24
N TYR A 64 -3.74 1.35 12.94
CA TYR A 64 -4.35 0.52 11.90
C TYR A 64 -3.76 -0.89 11.86
N ILE A 65 -2.44 -1.04 11.97
CA ILE A 65 -1.79 -2.35 11.99
C ILE A 65 -2.21 -3.16 13.23
N ALA A 66 -2.27 -2.52 14.41
CA ALA A 66 -2.72 -3.18 15.64
C ALA A 66 -4.18 -3.66 15.52
N ASP A 67 -5.08 -2.80 15.04
CA ASP A 67 -6.48 -3.13 14.81
C ASP A 67 -6.64 -4.27 13.79
N MET A 68 -5.86 -4.25 12.71
CA MET A 68 -5.88 -5.28 11.69
C MET A 68 -5.43 -6.63 12.25
N ILE A 69 -4.35 -6.68 13.03
CA ILE A 69 -3.88 -7.90 13.69
C ILE A 69 -4.97 -8.45 14.61
N GLN A 70 -5.56 -7.60 15.46
CA GLN A 70 -6.64 -8.01 16.36
C GLN A 70 -7.86 -8.56 15.59
N ARG A 71 -8.20 -7.98 14.43
CA ARG A 71 -9.32 -8.48 13.60
C ARG A 71 -9.01 -9.80 12.90
N MET A 72 -7.77 -9.99 12.46
CA MET A 72 -7.34 -11.19 11.74
C MET A 72 -7.01 -12.36 12.68
N SER A 73 -6.66 -12.05 13.93
CA SER A 73 -6.33 -13.01 14.97
C SER A 73 -6.91 -12.54 16.32
N PRO A 74 -8.24 -12.68 16.54
CA PRO A 74 -8.92 -12.17 17.73
C PRO A 74 -8.41 -12.71 19.08
N GLU A 75 -7.73 -13.84 19.05
CA GLU A 75 -7.13 -14.53 20.19
C GLU A 75 -5.75 -14.00 20.64
N LEU A 76 -5.13 -13.12 19.85
CA LEU A 76 -3.89 -12.39 20.17
C LEU A 76 -4.20 -11.15 21.01
#